data_AF-R7SDA3-F1
#
_entry.id   AF-R7SDA3-F1
#
_cell.length_a   1.000
_cell.length_b   1.000
_cell.length_c   1.000
_cell.angle_alpha   90.00
_cell.angle_beta   90.00
_cell.angle_gamma   90.00
#
_symmetry.space_group_name_H-M   'P 1'
#
loop_
_entity.id
_entity.type
_entity.pdbx_description
1 polymer ?
#
loop_
_entity_poly.entity_id
_entity_poly.type
_entity_poly.pdbx_seq_one_letter_code
_entity_poly.pdbx_strand_id
1 'polypeptide(L)'
;MSLCDKQDENVEKATDASKDGNISKRKKKYNKKTLPSHANTNRRWARVFIPTFFAWLARQKDVWGPSNNKVLNALRNIWRVVYNEELPPEQDAIDGAVFNLCKQRANEWRSNFGSTASAVLSLSFTAEDMYGYEDAEADRVEYARGLLVANVFMFENVPDDDSPPSGNFRGPLYAATLATHRAAIRGRVKVPEYDDDEEFYAPRGAMTLACAAAERACQLAADGQLGDLEAVVDDLVTFQASGKQSCPIKKGRTSSSLTRRVASRSMSAPASLQPPSGTSRRRIGSGRRTCIGPASSPWMTSTSPTRSRPQKLMPAT
;
A
#
# COMPACT_ATOMS: atom_id res chain seq x y z
N MET A 1 45.64 69.53 -47.18
CA MET A 1 44.59 70.55 -47.33
C MET A 1 43.44 70.14 -46.42
N SER A 2 43.19 70.90 -45.34
CA SER A 2 41.97 70.92 -44.49
C SER A 2 41.44 69.61 -43.89
N LEU A 3 40.92 69.53 -42.66
CA LEU A 3 40.85 70.41 -41.50
C LEU A 3 40.16 69.57 -40.40
N CYS A 4 40.55 69.78 -39.15
CA CYS A 4 39.73 69.72 -37.92
C CYS A 4 39.29 68.40 -37.29
N ASP A 5 39.97 68.13 -36.16
CA ASP A 5 39.43 67.80 -34.84
C ASP A 5 38.00 68.29 -34.56
N LYS A 6 37.23 67.45 -33.84
CA LYS A 6 36.67 67.77 -32.51
C LYS A 6 36.05 66.54 -31.83
N GLN A 7 36.34 66.46 -30.53
CA GLN A 7 35.81 65.54 -29.53
C GLN A 7 34.32 65.81 -29.26
N ASP A 8 33.59 64.83 -28.73
CA ASP A 8 32.84 64.96 -27.46
C ASP A 8 32.24 63.61 -27.01
N GLU A 9 32.11 63.52 -25.69
CA GLU A 9 31.82 62.38 -24.81
C GLU A 9 30.47 61.66 -25.06
N ASN A 10 30.41 60.36 -24.73
CA ASN A 10 29.35 59.89 -23.83
C ASN A 10 29.75 58.61 -23.07
N VAL A 11 29.58 58.66 -21.75
CA VAL A 11 29.83 57.60 -20.76
C VAL A 11 28.47 57.17 -20.19
N GLU A 12 28.06 55.92 -20.42
CA GLU A 12 27.10 55.15 -19.60
C GLU A 12 27.47 53.67 -19.77
N LYS A 13 28.14 52.97 -18.84
CA LYS A 13 27.80 52.53 -17.47
C LYS A 13 26.69 51.46 -17.41
N ALA A 14 27.14 50.27 -17.01
CA ALA A 14 26.41 49.15 -16.38
C ALA A 14 25.55 48.29 -17.34
N THR A 15 25.46 46.97 -17.22
CA THR A 15 25.52 46.10 -16.05
C THR A 15 25.98 44.70 -16.46
N ASP A 16 26.91 44.16 -15.67
CA ASP A 16 27.27 42.74 -15.63
C ASP A 16 26.09 41.96 -15.02
N ALA A 17 25.35 41.24 -15.85
CA ALA A 17 24.26 40.37 -15.43
C ALA A 17 24.75 38.92 -15.48
N SER A 18 25.43 38.53 -14.40
CA SER A 18 25.65 37.15 -14.01
C SER A 18 24.31 36.41 -13.96
N LYS A 19 24.00 35.64 -15.01
CA LYS A 19 22.88 34.70 -15.01
C LYS A 19 23.34 33.42 -14.33
N ASP A 20 23.20 33.40 -13.01
CA ASP A 20 23.10 32.16 -12.23
C ASP A 20 21.86 31.39 -12.70
N GLY A 21 22.06 30.58 -13.73
CA GLY A 21 21.09 29.64 -14.23
C GLY A 21 20.91 28.53 -13.20
N ASN A 22 19.88 28.64 -12.36
CA ASN A 22 19.33 27.51 -11.62
C ASN A 22 18.74 26.51 -12.62
N ILE A 23 19.60 25.72 -13.27
CA ILE A 23 19.24 24.59 -14.10
C ILE A 23 18.68 23.53 -13.15
N SER A 24 17.37 23.60 -12.93
CA SER A 24 16.59 22.49 -12.41
C SER A 24 16.90 21.26 -13.27
N LYS A 25 17.77 20.37 -12.77
CA LYS A 25 18.13 19.12 -13.45
C LYS A 25 16.85 18.32 -13.65
N ARG A 26 16.32 18.35 -14.88
CA ARG A 26 15.13 17.61 -15.27
C ARG A 26 15.39 16.13 -15.00
N LYS A 27 14.66 15.55 -14.04
CA LYS A 27 14.80 14.13 -13.66
C LYS A 27 14.68 13.26 -14.93
N LYS A 28 15.66 12.39 -15.17
CA LYS A 28 15.61 11.41 -16.27
C LYS A 28 14.32 10.61 -16.15
N LYS A 29 13.50 10.60 -17.20
CA LYS A 29 12.24 9.85 -17.24
C LYS A 29 12.49 8.49 -17.86
N TYR A 30 12.53 7.45 -17.04
CA TYR A 30 12.67 6.08 -17.51
C TYR A 30 11.34 5.56 -18.05
N ASN A 31 11.42 4.78 -19.13
CA ASN A 31 10.26 4.15 -19.74
C ASN A 31 10.68 2.82 -20.39
N LYS A 32 9.74 2.06 -20.96
CA LYS A 32 10.08 0.76 -21.57
C LYS A 32 11.09 0.84 -22.72
N LYS A 33 11.21 1.99 -23.38
CA LYS A 33 12.16 2.24 -24.48
C LYS A 33 13.58 2.54 -23.99
N THR A 34 13.76 2.83 -22.70
CA THR A 34 15.10 3.02 -22.10
C THR A 34 15.73 1.70 -21.66
N LEU A 35 15.01 0.58 -21.80
CA LEU A 35 15.54 -0.76 -21.60
C LEU A 35 16.22 -1.26 -22.89
N PRO A 36 17.16 -2.22 -22.79
CA PRO A 36 17.67 -2.94 -23.95
C PRO A 36 16.55 -3.43 -24.87
N SER A 37 16.77 -3.38 -26.19
CA SER A 37 15.74 -3.67 -27.19
C SER A 37 15.15 -5.09 -27.01
N HIS A 38 16.01 -6.07 -26.74
CA HIS A 38 15.62 -7.46 -26.52
C HIS A 38 14.78 -7.66 -25.24
N ALA A 39 14.86 -6.75 -24.27
CA ALA A 39 14.16 -6.89 -22.98
C ALA A 39 12.63 -6.88 -23.15
N ASN A 40 12.16 -6.22 -24.19
CA ASN A 40 10.74 -6.10 -24.54
C ASN A 40 10.24 -7.19 -25.51
N THR A 41 11.13 -8.01 -26.08
CA THR A 41 10.76 -9.12 -26.97
C THR A 41 9.78 -10.06 -26.26
N ASN A 42 8.68 -10.41 -26.93
CA ASN A 42 7.59 -11.23 -26.37
C ASN A 42 7.00 -10.71 -25.05
N ARG A 43 7.13 -9.41 -24.78
CA ARG A 43 6.74 -8.75 -23.53
C ARG A 43 7.43 -9.36 -22.29
N ARG A 44 8.64 -9.93 -22.45
CA ARG A 44 9.36 -10.66 -21.39
C ARG A 44 9.56 -9.83 -20.13
N TRP A 45 9.90 -8.54 -20.27
CA TRP A 45 9.97 -7.61 -19.15
C TRP A 45 8.70 -7.62 -18.28
N ALA A 46 7.52 -7.46 -18.90
CA ALA A 46 6.26 -7.35 -18.16
C ALA A 46 5.69 -8.71 -17.74
N ARG A 47 5.92 -9.78 -18.51
CA ARG A 47 5.32 -11.10 -18.30
C ARG A 47 6.17 -12.05 -17.45
N VAL A 48 7.47 -11.79 -17.34
CA VAL A 48 8.41 -12.70 -16.66
C VAL A 48 9.29 -11.94 -15.68
N PHE A 49 9.99 -10.90 -16.12
CA PHE A 49 10.96 -10.17 -15.27
C PHE A 49 10.27 -9.50 -14.06
N ILE A 50 9.24 -8.68 -14.30
CA ILE A 50 8.50 -8.00 -13.22
C ILE A 50 7.81 -8.99 -12.25
N PRO A 51 7.09 -10.02 -12.73
CA PRO A 51 6.54 -11.07 -11.85
C PRO A 51 7.60 -11.76 -10.98
N THR A 52 8.79 -12.04 -11.54
CA THR A 52 9.90 -12.65 -10.81
C THR A 52 10.46 -11.70 -9.74
N PHE A 53 10.61 -10.42 -10.10
CA PHE A 53 10.99 -9.36 -9.14
C PHE A 53 9.98 -9.21 -7.99
N PHE A 54 8.68 -9.22 -8.27
CA PHE A 54 7.66 -9.20 -7.21
C PHE A 54 7.69 -10.45 -6.34
N ALA A 55 7.97 -11.61 -6.93
CA ALA A 55 8.10 -12.85 -6.16
C ALA A 55 9.23 -12.78 -5.15
N TRP A 56 10.39 -12.26 -5.57
CA TRP A 56 11.53 -11.98 -4.70
C TRP A 56 11.21 -10.91 -3.64
N LEU A 57 10.60 -9.79 -4.05
CA LEU A 57 10.29 -8.67 -3.16
C LEU A 57 9.32 -9.09 -2.05
N ALA A 58 8.35 -9.94 -2.38
CA ALA A 58 7.38 -10.47 -1.44
C ALA A 58 7.96 -11.45 -0.40
N ARG A 59 9.20 -11.95 -0.58
CA ARG A 59 9.89 -12.77 0.43
C ARG A 59 10.76 -11.94 1.38
N GLN A 60 10.90 -10.64 1.13
CA GLN A 60 11.73 -9.78 1.97
C GLN A 60 11.08 -9.53 3.34
N LYS A 61 11.90 -9.53 4.39
CA LYS A 61 11.47 -9.15 5.75
C LYS A 61 11.06 -7.68 5.81
N ASP A 62 11.87 -6.81 5.22
CA ASP A 62 11.52 -5.41 5.02
C ASP A 62 11.01 -5.23 3.59
N VAL A 63 9.69 -5.19 3.45
CA VAL A 63 9.04 -5.09 2.14
C VAL A 63 9.07 -3.65 1.63
N TRP A 64 9.19 -2.66 2.52
CA TRP A 64 9.07 -1.22 2.23
C TRP A 64 10.41 -0.60 1.84
N GLY A 65 11.51 -1.12 2.36
CA GLY A 65 12.83 -0.57 2.10
C GLY A 65 13.97 -1.57 2.09
N PRO A 66 13.91 -2.69 1.32
CA PRO A 66 15.14 -3.43 1.06
C PRO A 66 16.20 -2.46 0.53
N SER A 67 17.45 -2.60 1.00
CA SER A 67 18.51 -1.68 0.61
C SER A 67 18.69 -1.67 -0.91
N ASN A 68 19.06 -0.50 -1.48
CA ASN A 68 19.22 -0.37 -2.92
C ASN A 68 20.20 -1.41 -3.48
N ASN A 69 21.27 -1.72 -2.74
CA ASN A 69 22.23 -2.76 -3.13
C ASN A 69 21.59 -4.16 -3.17
N LYS A 70 20.72 -4.48 -2.20
CA LYS A 70 20.00 -5.75 -2.18
C LYS A 70 19.04 -5.87 -3.36
N VAL A 71 18.33 -4.79 -3.68
CA VAL A 71 17.45 -4.70 -4.85
C VAL A 71 18.27 -4.86 -6.13
N LEU A 72 19.37 -4.12 -6.29
CA LEU A 72 20.20 -4.18 -7.49
C LEU A 72 20.80 -5.57 -7.69
N ASN A 73 21.28 -6.21 -6.63
CA ASN A 73 21.77 -7.59 -6.69
C ASN A 73 20.69 -8.58 -7.15
N ALA A 74 19.46 -8.44 -6.62
CA ALA A 74 18.35 -9.26 -7.07
C ALA A 74 18.01 -9.02 -8.55
N LEU A 75 18.05 -7.77 -9.01
CA LEU A 75 17.82 -7.44 -10.42
C LEU A 75 18.85 -8.10 -11.35
N ARG A 76 20.12 -8.16 -10.95
CA ARG A 76 21.18 -8.87 -11.71
C ARG A 76 20.88 -10.36 -11.84
N ASN A 77 20.60 -11.02 -10.72
CA ASN A 77 20.29 -12.45 -10.71
C ASN A 77 19.03 -12.79 -11.51
N ILE A 78 17.98 -11.98 -11.35
CA ILE A 78 16.75 -12.13 -12.15
C ILE A 78 17.04 -11.89 -13.63
N TRP A 79 17.86 -10.89 -13.99
CA TRP A 79 18.23 -10.60 -15.38
C TRP A 79 18.92 -11.80 -16.02
N ARG A 80 19.92 -12.37 -15.33
CA ARG A 80 20.63 -13.58 -15.78
C ARG A 80 19.68 -14.73 -16.05
N VAL A 81 18.74 -15.00 -15.16
CA VAL A 81 17.78 -16.11 -15.35
C VAL A 81 16.78 -15.83 -16.49
N VAL A 82 16.28 -14.60 -16.60
CA VAL A 82 15.21 -14.26 -17.55
C VAL A 82 15.73 -14.04 -18.98
N TYR A 83 16.92 -13.47 -19.12
CA TYR A 83 17.50 -13.10 -20.41
C TYR A 83 18.70 -13.97 -20.81
N ASN A 84 19.24 -14.79 -19.90
CA ASN A 84 20.42 -15.63 -20.13
C ASN A 84 21.68 -14.83 -20.51
N GLU A 85 21.85 -13.68 -19.86
CA GLU A 85 22.97 -12.76 -20.05
C GLU A 85 23.20 -11.93 -18.78
N GLU A 86 24.36 -11.31 -18.64
CA GLU A 86 24.61 -10.37 -17.54
C GLU A 86 23.90 -9.04 -17.77
N LEU A 87 23.52 -8.37 -16.67
CA LEU A 87 22.87 -7.07 -16.75
C LEU A 87 23.84 -6.04 -17.38
N PRO A 88 23.45 -5.33 -18.45
CA PRO A 88 24.35 -4.38 -19.11
C PRO A 88 24.87 -3.30 -18.14
N PRO A 89 26.15 -2.90 -18.20
CA PRO A 89 26.74 -1.95 -17.26
C PRO A 89 25.99 -0.62 -17.16
N GLU A 90 25.39 -0.14 -18.25
CA GLU A 90 24.58 1.08 -18.27
C GLU A 90 23.24 0.95 -17.51
N GLN A 91 22.77 -0.27 -17.30
CA GLN A 91 21.57 -0.58 -16.51
C GLN A 91 21.92 -0.98 -15.07
N ASP A 92 23.16 -1.41 -14.84
CA ASP A 92 23.65 -1.92 -13.57
C ASP A 92 24.04 -0.81 -12.58
N ALA A 93 23.10 0.10 -12.34
CA ALA A 93 23.28 1.20 -11.41
C ALA A 93 21.95 1.56 -10.72
N ILE A 94 22.03 2.21 -9.55
CA ILE A 94 20.86 2.68 -8.80
C ILE A 94 20.09 3.76 -9.59
N ASP A 95 20.79 4.53 -10.42
CA ASP A 95 20.19 5.48 -11.36
C ASP A 95 19.90 4.85 -12.73
N GLY A 96 20.13 3.54 -12.92
CA GLY A 96 19.81 2.80 -14.15
C GLY A 96 18.31 2.65 -14.40
N ALA A 97 17.93 2.37 -15.65
CA ALA A 97 16.52 2.29 -16.02
C ALA A 97 15.82 1.08 -15.40
N VAL A 98 16.49 -0.07 -15.36
CA VAL A 98 15.97 -1.32 -14.76
C VAL A 98 15.61 -1.09 -13.29
N PHE A 99 16.51 -0.50 -12.51
CA PHE A 99 16.28 -0.20 -11.09
C PHE A 99 15.09 0.74 -10.89
N ASN A 100 15.06 1.87 -11.60
CA ASN A 100 14.02 2.89 -11.42
C ASN A 100 12.64 2.40 -11.87
N LEU A 101 12.56 1.63 -12.96
CA LEU A 101 11.32 1.01 -13.40
C LEU A 101 10.84 -0.04 -12.39
N CYS A 102 11.72 -0.87 -11.84
CA CYS A 102 11.34 -1.84 -10.81
C CYS A 102 10.88 -1.16 -9.52
N LYS A 103 11.53 -0.07 -9.12
CA LYS A 103 11.09 0.75 -7.98
C LYS A 103 9.70 1.33 -8.20
N GLN A 104 9.42 1.87 -9.39
CA GLN A 104 8.08 2.33 -9.75
C GLN A 104 7.07 1.18 -9.67
N ARG A 105 7.38 0.03 -10.28
CA ARG A 105 6.52 -1.15 -10.28
C ARG A 105 6.28 -1.71 -8.89
N ALA A 106 7.29 -1.69 -8.01
CA ALA A 106 7.15 -2.06 -6.62
C ALA A 106 6.13 -1.15 -5.93
N ASN A 107 6.21 0.17 -6.11
CA ASN A 107 5.23 1.10 -5.52
C ASN A 107 3.81 0.85 -6.04
N GLU A 108 3.63 0.66 -7.35
CA GLU A 108 2.34 0.30 -7.94
C GLU A 108 1.78 -1.00 -7.33
N TRP A 109 2.62 -2.05 -7.22
CA TRP A 109 2.26 -3.33 -6.63
C TRP A 109 1.84 -3.19 -5.17
N ARG A 110 2.56 -2.43 -4.35
CA ARG A 110 2.20 -2.15 -2.94
C ARG A 110 0.87 -1.41 -2.84
N SER A 111 0.66 -0.38 -3.67
CA SER A 111 -0.59 0.39 -3.69
C SER A 111 -1.80 -0.48 -4.06
N ASN A 112 -1.62 -1.51 -4.89
CA ASN A 112 -2.71 -2.41 -5.29
C ASN A 112 -3.28 -3.22 -4.11
N PHE A 113 -2.49 -3.52 -3.06
CA PHE A 113 -3.04 -4.17 -1.85
C PHE A 113 -4.07 -3.27 -1.19
N GLY A 114 -3.73 -2.00 -0.96
CA GLY A 114 -4.64 -1.03 -0.35
C GLY A 114 -5.92 -0.84 -1.15
N SER A 115 -5.82 -0.60 -2.47
CA SER A 115 -7.01 -0.42 -3.29
C SER A 115 -7.88 -1.67 -3.36
N THR A 116 -7.27 -2.87 -3.33
CA THR A 116 -8.03 -4.12 -3.33
C THR A 116 -8.69 -4.38 -1.99
N ALA A 117 -8.00 -4.12 -0.87
CA ALA A 117 -8.60 -4.25 0.46
C ALA A 117 -9.83 -3.34 0.61
N SER A 118 -9.74 -2.08 0.19
CA SER A 118 -10.90 -1.17 0.18
C SER A 118 -12.03 -1.70 -0.70
N ALA A 119 -11.72 -2.17 -1.92
CA ALA A 119 -12.75 -2.70 -2.83
C ALA A 119 -13.43 -3.96 -2.27
N VAL A 120 -12.67 -4.90 -1.69
CA VAL A 120 -13.21 -6.12 -1.09
C VAL A 120 -14.06 -5.80 0.14
N LEU A 121 -13.64 -4.84 0.96
CA LEU A 121 -14.44 -4.39 2.10
C LEU A 121 -15.77 -3.78 1.63
N SER A 122 -15.76 -2.94 0.59
CA SER A 122 -16.99 -2.42 -0.02
C SER A 122 -17.89 -3.53 -0.56
N LEU A 123 -17.34 -4.56 -1.21
CA LEU A 123 -18.12 -5.72 -1.65
C LEU A 123 -18.73 -6.49 -0.48
N SER A 124 -18.03 -6.57 0.66
CA SER A 124 -18.55 -7.19 1.87
C SER A 124 -19.73 -6.40 2.42
N PHE A 125 -19.67 -5.06 2.40
CA PHE A 125 -20.82 -4.23 2.75
C PHE A 125 -22.04 -4.52 1.88
N THR A 126 -21.82 -4.78 0.59
CA THR A 126 -22.93 -5.07 -0.33
C THR A 126 -23.50 -6.45 -0.07
N ALA A 127 -22.66 -7.42 0.29
CA ALA A 127 -23.10 -8.77 0.62
C ALA A 127 -23.94 -8.84 1.90
N GLU A 128 -23.71 -7.91 2.84
CA GLU A 128 -24.46 -7.75 4.09
C GLU A 128 -25.60 -6.72 3.98
N ASP A 129 -26.00 -6.35 2.75
CA ASP A 129 -27.08 -5.41 2.47
C ASP A 129 -26.96 -4.02 3.13
N MET A 130 -25.75 -3.56 3.47
CA MET A 130 -25.51 -2.28 4.16
C MET A 130 -25.54 -1.05 3.22
N TYR A 131 -26.62 -0.89 2.44
CA TYR A 131 -26.80 0.20 1.47
C TYR A 131 -28.26 0.64 1.32
N GLY A 132 -28.49 1.93 1.02
CA GLY A 132 -29.79 2.42 0.55
C GLY A 132 -30.83 2.65 1.64
N TYR A 133 -30.41 2.74 2.90
CA TYR A 133 -31.26 3.11 4.04
C TYR A 133 -30.51 4.05 5.01
N GLU A 134 -31.27 4.74 5.86
CA GLU A 134 -30.79 5.85 6.71
C GLU A 134 -29.59 5.48 7.59
N ASP A 135 -29.57 4.27 8.15
CA ASP A 135 -28.53 3.80 9.08
C ASP A 135 -27.38 3.03 8.40
N ALA A 136 -27.38 2.92 7.07
CA ALA A 136 -26.40 2.08 6.35
C ALA A 136 -24.94 2.49 6.61
N GLU A 137 -24.67 3.79 6.77
CA GLU A 137 -23.33 4.25 7.13
C GLU A 137 -22.90 3.83 8.54
N ALA A 138 -23.81 3.91 9.51
CA ALA A 138 -23.55 3.49 10.88
C ALA A 138 -23.26 1.98 10.96
N ASP A 139 -24.03 1.17 10.22
CA ASP A 139 -23.83 -0.27 10.15
C ASP A 139 -22.48 -0.64 9.53
N ARG A 140 -22.06 0.04 8.45
CA ARG A 140 -20.73 -0.16 7.84
C ARG A 140 -19.59 0.18 8.82
N VAL A 141 -19.76 1.25 9.59
CA VAL A 141 -18.80 1.65 10.64
C VAL A 141 -18.73 0.60 11.74
N GLU A 142 -19.86 0.10 12.24
CA GLU A 142 -19.92 -0.93 13.26
C GLU A 142 -19.31 -2.24 12.78
N TYR A 143 -19.67 -2.69 11.58
CA TYR A 143 -19.10 -3.88 10.96
C TYR A 143 -17.56 -3.77 10.82
N ALA A 144 -17.07 -2.63 10.33
CA ALA A 144 -15.63 -2.40 10.20
C ALA A 144 -14.90 -2.38 11.56
N ARG A 145 -15.53 -1.88 12.62
CA ARG A 145 -15.00 -1.96 13.99
C ARG A 145 -14.95 -3.40 14.47
N GLY A 146 -15.99 -4.19 14.22
CA GLY A 146 -16.04 -5.62 14.54
C GLY A 146 -14.88 -6.38 13.90
N LEU A 147 -14.58 -6.10 12.62
CA LEU A 147 -13.44 -6.70 11.92
C LEU A 147 -12.08 -6.38 12.55
N LEU A 148 -11.92 -5.20 13.17
CA LEU A 148 -10.68 -4.78 13.84
C LEU A 148 -10.49 -5.44 15.22
N VAL A 149 -11.57 -5.86 15.88
CA VAL A 149 -11.48 -6.54 17.18
C VAL A 149 -10.62 -7.79 17.01
N ALA A 150 -9.51 -7.86 17.74
CA ALA A 150 -8.56 -8.97 17.69
C ALA A 150 -8.11 -9.37 16.25
N ASN A 151 -8.17 -8.45 15.29
CA ASN A 151 -7.92 -8.70 13.86
C ASN A 151 -8.78 -9.84 13.27
N VAL A 152 -10.06 -9.89 13.65
CA VAL A 152 -11.07 -10.84 13.17
C VAL A 152 -11.07 -11.00 11.64
N PHE A 153 -10.78 -9.93 10.89
CA PHE A 153 -10.65 -9.99 9.42
C PHE A 153 -9.64 -11.02 8.87
N MET A 154 -8.76 -11.56 9.71
CA MET A 154 -7.78 -12.59 9.34
C MET A 154 -8.31 -14.02 9.45
N PHE A 155 -9.42 -14.26 10.15
CA PHE A 155 -9.92 -15.58 10.48
C PHE A 155 -11.04 -16.01 9.51
N GLU A 156 -11.07 -17.30 9.19
CA GLU A 156 -12.12 -17.89 8.34
C GLU A 156 -13.46 -17.93 9.07
N ASN A 157 -13.42 -18.34 10.34
CA ASN A 157 -14.59 -18.55 11.17
C ASN A 157 -14.42 -17.77 12.47
N VAL A 158 -15.40 -16.93 12.77
CA VAL A 158 -15.51 -16.18 14.02
C VAL A 158 -16.86 -16.57 14.62
N PRO A 159 -16.88 -17.54 15.54
CA PRO A 159 -18.11 -18.01 16.17
C PRO A 159 -18.78 -16.90 16.99
N ASP A 160 -20.11 -16.98 17.09
CA ASP A 160 -20.90 -16.07 17.95
C ASP A 160 -20.84 -16.45 19.44
N ASP A 161 -20.29 -17.62 19.75
CA ASP A 161 -20.03 -18.06 21.11
C ASP A 161 -18.64 -17.61 21.59
N ASP A 162 -18.32 -17.83 22.87
CA ASP A 162 -17.00 -17.49 23.44
C ASP A 162 -15.86 -18.40 22.94
N SER A 163 -16.07 -19.18 21.88
CA SER A 163 -15.03 -20.06 21.33
C SER A 163 -14.01 -19.26 20.49
N PRO A 164 -12.74 -19.70 20.44
CA PRO A 164 -11.71 -18.95 19.75
C PRO A 164 -11.93 -18.93 18.23
N PRO A 165 -11.68 -17.80 17.56
CA PRO A 165 -11.66 -17.73 16.10
C PRO A 165 -10.71 -18.76 15.49
N SER A 166 -11.06 -19.30 14.33
CA SER A 166 -10.30 -20.35 13.66
C SER A 166 -10.05 -20.05 12.18
N GLY A 167 -9.14 -20.80 11.56
CA GLY A 167 -8.74 -20.56 10.17
C GLY A 167 -7.89 -19.31 10.02
N ASN A 168 -6.77 -19.23 10.75
CA ASN A 168 -5.84 -18.10 10.68
C ASN A 168 -5.39 -17.84 9.24
N PHE A 169 -5.36 -16.57 8.83
CA PHE A 169 -4.96 -16.11 7.50
C PHE A 169 -5.87 -16.60 6.36
N ARG A 170 -7.12 -16.94 6.66
CA ARG A 170 -8.12 -17.40 5.69
C ARG A 170 -9.38 -16.54 5.65
N GLY A 171 -9.44 -15.46 6.44
CA GLY A 171 -10.55 -14.52 6.37
C GLY A 171 -10.76 -13.96 4.96
N PRO A 172 -12.01 -13.81 4.48
CA PRO A 172 -12.29 -13.44 3.10
C PRO A 172 -11.62 -12.13 2.66
N LEU A 173 -11.65 -11.10 3.53
CA LEU A 173 -10.99 -9.82 3.28
C LEU A 173 -9.48 -10.00 3.08
N TYR A 174 -8.82 -10.65 4.04
CA TYR A 174 -7.38 -10.92 3.98
C TYR A 174 -7.00 -11.76 2.75
N ALA A 175 -7.70 -12.87 2.52
CA ALA A 175 -7.41 -13.82 1.44
C ALA A 175 -7.56 -13.18 0.06
N ALA A 176 -8.63 -12.40 -0.15
CA ALA A 176 -8.85 -11.67 -1.40
C ALA A 176 -7.80 -10.57 -1.61
N THR A 177 -7.42 -9.84 -0.56
CA THR A 177 -6.32 -8.86 -0.65
C THR A 177 -5.00 -9.54 -0.99
N LEU A 178 -4.68 -10.70 -0.41
CA LEU A 178 -3.47 -11.46 -0.72
C LEU A 178 -3.48 -12.04 -2.14
N ALA A 179 -4.66 -12.37 -2.68
CA ALA A 179 -4.79 -12.88 -4.06
C ALA A 179 -4.25 -11.90 -5.12
N THR A 180 -4.20 -10.60 -4.82
CA THR A 180 -3.56 -9.59 -5.68
C THR A 180 -2.10 -9.91 -5.99
N HIS A 181 -1.38 -10.41 -4.98
CA HIS A 181 0.00 -10.84 -5.11
C HIS A 181 0.12 -12.07 -6.01
N ARG A 182 -0.77 -13.04 -5.83
CA ARG A 182 -0.81 -14.25 -6.66
C ARG A 182 -1.02 -13.91 -8.14
N ALA A 183 -1.85 -12.90 -8.44
CA ALA A 183 -2.02 -12.39 -9.79
C ALA A 183 -0.75 -11.68 -10.30
N ALA A 184 -0.10 -10.87 -9.46
CA ALA A 184 1.07 -10.06 -9.83
C ALA A 184 2.32 -10.91 -10.18
N ILE A 185 2.46 -12.10 -9.60
CA ILE A 185 3.60 -13.00 -9.82
C ILE A 185 3.34 -14.08 -10.88
N ARG A 186 2.21 -14.00 -11.59
CA ARG A 186 1.90 -14.94 -12.68
C ARG A 186 2.93 -14.81 -13.79
N GLY A 187 3.60 -15.92 -14.12
CA GLY A 187 4.69 -15.96 -15.10
C GLY A 187 6.09 -15.77 -14.52
N ARG A 188 6.24 -15.71 -13.19
CA ARG A 188 7.57 -15.76 -12.56
C ARG A 188 8.33 -17.02 -12.93
N VAL A 189 9.66 -16.93 -12.94
CA VAL A 189 10.58 -18.06 -13.03
C VAL A 189 11.31 -18.26 -11.70
N LYS A 190 11.88 -19.44 -11.47
CA LYS A 190 12.71 -19.69 -10.29
C LYS A 190 14.07 -19.06 -10.47
N VAL A 191 14.57 -18.40 -9.43
CA VAL A 191 15.90 -17.79 -9.38
C VAL A 191 16.74 -18.59 -8.39
N PRO A 192 17.76 -19.35 -8.85
CA PRO A 192 18.49 -20.29 -8.01
C PRO A 192 18.98 -19.68 -6.69
N GLU A 193 19.51 -18.47 -6.75
CA GLU A 193 20.09 -17.76 -5.60
C GLU A 193 19.11 -17.53 -4.44
N TYR A 194 17.80 -17.68 -4.68
CA TYR A 194 16.76 -17.47 -3.67
C TYR A 194 15.78 -18.65 -3.53
N ASP A 195 15.63 -19.50 -4.55
CA ASP A 195 14.57 -20.52 -4.63
C ASP A 195 15.03 -21.96 -4.42
N ASP A 196 16.34 -22.22 -4.21
CA ASP A 196 16.89 -23.58 -4.22
C ASP A 196 16.53 -24.44 -2.99
N ASP A 197 16.21 -23.83 -1.83
CA ASP A 197 16.01 -24.56 -0.57
C ASP A 197 14.55 -24.59 -0.06
N GLU A 198 13.61 -23.89 -0.71
CA GLU A 198 12.21 -23.84 -0.26
C GLU A 198 11.31 -24.71 -1.14
N GLU A 199 10.81 -25.80 -0.55
CA GLU A 199 9.79 -26.67 -1.16
C GLU A 199 8.51 -25.87 -1.48
N PHE A 200 8.21 -24.84 -0.68
CA PHE A 200 7.02 -24.01 -0.81
C PHE A 200 7.35 -22.52 -0.85
N TYR A 201 6.75 -21.82 -1.82
CA TYR A 201 6.83 -20.37 -1.92
C TYR A 201 6.08 -19.69 -0.76
N ALA A 202 6.81 -19.08 0.17
CA ALA A 202 6.24 -18.37 1.32
C ALA A 202 6.41 -16.83 1.20
N PRO A 203 5.42 -16.09 0.67
CA PRO A 203 5.52 -14.64 0.45
C PRO A 203 5.23 -13.83 1.72
N ARG A 204 6.05 -14.02 2.77
CA ARG A 204 5.85 -13.40 4.09
C ARG A 204 5.64 -11.88 4.00
N GLY A 205 6.41 -11.23 3.15
CA GLY A 205 6.27 -9.81 2.88
C GLY A 205 4.89 -9.45 2.33
N ALA A 206 4.42 -10.12 1.27
CA ALA A 206 3.08 -9.89 0.72
C ALA A 206 1.96 -10.22 1.71
N MET A 207 2.15 -11.25 2.55
CA MET A 207 1.21 -11.58 3.64
C MET A 207 1.09 -10.42 4.64
N THR A 208 2.22 -9.81 5.02
CA THR A 208 2.23 -8.61 5.87
C THR A 208 1.55 -7.43 5.17
N LEU A 209 1.76 -7.25 3.86
CA LEU A 209 1.11 -6.15 3.12
C LEU A 209 -0.40 -6.31 3.06
N ALA A 210 -0.87 -7.54 2.82
CA ALA A 210 -2.29 -7.84 2.79
C ALA A 210 -2.93 -7.58 4.16
N CYS A 211 -2.27 -8.00 5.24
CA CYS A 211 -2.72 -7.71 6.60
C CYS A 211 -2.82 -6.19 6.86
N ALA A 212 -1.73 -5.46 6.63
CA ALA A 212 -1.69 -4.02 6.85
C ALA A 212 -2.69 -3.25 5.97
N ALA A 213 -2.91 -3.71 4.73
CA ALA A 213 -3.89 -3.12 3.83
C ALA A 213 -5.34 -3.37 4.28
N ALA A 214 -5.65 -4.59 4.72
CA ALA A 214 -6.96 -4.95 5.27
C ALA A 214 -7.27 -4.15 6.55
N GLU A 215 -6.33 -4.15 7.50
CA GLU A 215 -6.43 -3.35 8.73
C GLU A 215 -6.65 -1.87 8.43
N ARG A 216 -5.86 -1.28 7.51
CA ARG A 216 -6.02 0.13 7.13
C ARG A 216 -7.36 0.40 6.46
N ALA A 217 -7.86 -0.51 5.63
CA ALA A 217 -9.18 -0.37 5.01
C ALA A 217 -10.30 -0.39 6.05
N CYS A 218 -10.24 -1.32 7.01
CA CYS A 218 -11.19 -1.39 8.13
C CYS A 218 -11.11 -0.13 9.00
N GLN A 219 -9.90 0.37 9.32
CA GLN A 219 -9.74 1.60 10.08
C GLN A 219 -10.35 2.81 9.36
N LEU A 220 -10.09 2.96 8.06
CA LEU A 220 -10.71 4.02 7.27
C LEU A 220 -12.23 3.92 7.28
N ALA A 221 -12.81 2.73 7.21
CA ALA A 221 -14.25 2.54 7.28
C ALA A 221 -14.80 2.84 8.69
N ALA A 222 -14.15 2.35 9.75
CA ALA A 222 -14.53 2.57 11.14
C ALA A 222 -14.49 4.06 11.56
N ASP A 223 -13.65 4.85 10.88
CA ASP A 223 -13.52 6.30 11.06
C ASP A 223 -14.47 7.10 10.15
N GLY A 224 -15.29 6.46 9.31
CA GLY A 224 -16.15 7.13 8.33
C GLY A 224 -15.37 7.78 7.17
N GLN A 225 -14.13 7.34 6.92
CA GLN A 225 -13.18 7.92 5.97
C GLN A 225 -12.99 7.08 4.69
N LEU A 226 -13.77 6.01 4.49
CA LEU A 226 -13.68 5.21 3.27
C LEU A 226 -14.28 5.94 2.04
N GLY A 227 -14.96 7.06 2.27
CA GLY A 227 -15.62 7.88 1.26
C GLY A 227 -17.10 7.56 1.14
N ASP A 228 -17.81 8.41 0.42
CA ASP A 228 -19.25 8.25 0.16
C ASP A 228 -19.45 7.16 -0.92
N LEU A 229 -19.73 5.95 -0.48
CA LEU A 229 -19.95 4.80 -1.36
C LEU A 229 -21.26 4.93 -2.14
N GLU A 230 -22.27 5.62 -1.59
CA GLU A 230 -23.57 5.82 -2.24
C GLU A 230 -23.42 6.76 -3.42
N ALA A 231 -22.71 7.87 -3.23
CA ALA A 231 -22.36 8.78 -4.34
C ALA A 231 -21.59 8.07 -5.46
N VAL A 232 -20.71 7.11 -5.13
CA VAL A 232 -19.99 6.31 -6.14
C VAL A 232 -20.94 5.39 -6.91
N VAL A 233 -21.90 4.76 -6.23
CA VAL A 233 -22.91 3.92 -6.88
C VAL A 233 -23.81 4.77 -7.79
N ASP A 234 -24.27 5.92 -7.31
CA ASP A 234 -25.09 6.85 -8.08
C ASP A 234 -24.35 7.37 -9.33
N ASP A 235 -23.07 7.70 -9.19
CA ASP A 235 -22.21 8.08 -10.30
C ASP A 235 -22.09 6.95 -11.34
N LEU A 236 -21.99 5.68 -10.90
CA LEU A 236 -21.91 4.52 -11.78
C LEU A 236 -23.24 4.26 -12.50
N VAL A 237 -24.37 4.35 -11.79
CA VAL A 237 -25.72 4.21 -12.37
C VAL A 237 -25.97 5.31 -13.40
N THR A 238 -25.67 6.57 -13.04
CA THR A 238 -25.78 7.72 -13.93
C THR A 238 -24.88 7.56 -15.16
N PHE A 239 -23.66 7.07 -14.95
CA PHE A 239 -22.73 6.81 -16.03
C PHE A 239 -23.25 5.72 -16.99
N GLN A 240 -23.75 4.60 -16.46
CA GLN A 240 -24.33 3.52 -17.25
C GLN A 240 -25.55 3.98 -18.04
N ALA A 241 -26.45 4.75 -17.39
CA ALA A 241 -27.61 5.36 -18.03
C ALA A 241 -27.22 6.32 -19.17
N SER A 242 -26.04 6.95 -19.09
CA SER A 242 -25.55 7.86 -20.13
C SER A 242 -25.06 7.17 -21.42
N GLY A 243 -24.94 5.84 -21.45
CA GLY A 243 -24.52 5.07 -22.63
C GLY A 243 -23.08 5.33 -23.09
N LYS A 244 -22.28 6.09 -22.32
CA LYS A 244 -20.89 6.42 -22.67
C LYS A 244 -20.01 5.18 -22.50
N GLN A 245 -19.20 4.85 -23.51
CA GLN A 245 -18.30 3.69 -23.47
C GLN A 245 -16.95 3.93 -22.74
N SER A 246 -16.80 5.05 -22.01
CA SER A 246 -15.52 5.44 -21.41
C SER A 246 -15.46 5.23 -19.89
N CYS A 247 -14.52 4.48 -19.33
CA CYS A 247 -14.48 4.25 -17.87
C CYS A 247 -14.65 5.52 -17.01
N PRO A 248 -15.66 5.61 -16.13
CA PRO A 248 -15.94 6.78 -15.28
C PRO A 248 -14.82 7.06 -14.26
N ILE A 249 -14.01 6.05 -13.95
CA ILE A 249 -12.91 6.08 -12.95
C ILE A 249 -11.85 7.17 -13.24
N LYS A 250 -11.78 7.73 -14.46
CA LYS A 250 -10.88 8.85 -14.75
C LYS A 250 -11.25 10.16 -14.03
N LYS A 251 -12.50 10.32 -13.57
CA LYS A 251 -12.94 11.52 -12.84
C LYS A 251 -12.72 11.44 -11.32
N GLY A 252 -12.55 10.25 -10.74
CA GLY A 252 -12.33 10.08 -9.29
C GLY A 252 -10.93 10.45 -8.77
N ARG A 253 -9.95 10.73 -9.63
CA ARG A 253 -8.59 11.13 -9.18
C ARG A 253 -8.53 12.53 -8.55
N THR A 254 -9.58 13.33 -8.67
CA THR A 254 -9.63 14.66 -8.05
C THR A 254 -10.20 14.65 -6.63
N SER A 255 -11.03 13.66 -6.25
CA SER A 255 -11.62 13.59 -4.90
C SER A 255 -10.60 13.13 -3.84
N SER A 256 -9.69 12.20 -4.18
CA SER A 256 -8.60 11.77 -3.28
C SER A 256 -7.53 12.85 -3.01
N SER A 257 -7.60 14.00 -3.70
CA SER A 257 -6.70 15.14 -3.46
C SER A 257 -7.19 16.06 -2.33
N LEU A 258 -8.48 15.98 -1.96
CA LEU A 258 -9.06 16.81 -0.92
C LEU A 258 -8.69 16.34 0.49
N THR A 259 -8.56 15.03 0.71
CA THR A 259 -8.16 14.46 2.01
C THR A 259 -6.71 14.77 2.38
N ARG A 260 -5.85 15.14 1.42
CA ARG A 260 -4.45 15.52 1.69
C ARG A 260 -4.31 16.94 2.25
N ARG A 261 -5.31 17.82 2.14
CA ARG A 261 -5.26 19.20 2.66
C ARG A 261 -5.75 19.36 4.10
N VAL A 262 -6.49 18.40 4.64
CA VAL A 262 -7.03 18.51 6.01
C VAL A 262 -6.02 18.03 7.07
N ALA A 263 -5.13 17.10 6.71
CA ALA A 263 -4.11 16.57 7.63
C ALA A 263 -2.97 17.57 7.99
N SER A 264 -2.85 18.71 7.32
CA SER A 264 -1.79 19.69 7.58
C SER A 264 -2.20 20.88 8.43
N ARG A 265 -3.41 20.89 9.02
CA ARG A 265 -3.94 22.06 9.74
C ARG A 265 -4.40 21.79 11.19
N SER A 266 -4.10 20.62 11.75
CA SER A 266 -4.50 20.25 13.12
C SER A 266 -3.30 19.78 13.95
N MET A 267 -2.31 20.66 14.15
CA MET A 267 -1.37 20.54 15.27
C MET A 267 -1.24 21.91 15.95
N SER A 268 -2.24 22.24 16.76
CA SER A 268 -2.17 23.30 17.76
C SER A 268 -2.65 22.71 19.09
N ALA A 269 -1.84 22.82 20.13
CA ALA A 269 -2.00 22.18 21.44
C ALA A 269 -3.29 22.61 22.17
N PRO A 270 -3.87 21.75 23.02
CA PRO A 270 -5.05 22.12 23.81
C PRO A 270 -4.66 22.89 25.08
N ALA A 271 -5.32 24.04 25.25
CA ALA A 271 -5.39 24.78 26.51
C ALA A 271 -6.37 24.11 27.47
N SER A 272 -6.00 24.10 28.75
CA SER A 272 -6.77 23.65 29.91
C SER A 272 -8.09 24.38 30.07
N LEU A 273 -9.18 23.68 30.40
CA LEU A 273 -10.34 24.24 31.12
C LEU A 273 -11.13 23.13 31.86
N GLN A 274 -11.53 23.45 33.08
CA GLN A 274 -12.21 22.62 34.09
C GLN A 274 -13.71 22.34 33.79
N PRO A 275 -14.36 21.39 34.49
CA PRO A 275 -15.69 20.89 34.15
C PRO A 275 -16.84 21.63 34.88
N PRO A 276 -18.06 21.61 34.34
CA PRO A 276 -19.25 21.87 35.12
C PRO A 276 -20.03 20.59 35.45
N SER A 277 -20.48 20.57 36.69
CA SER A 277 -21.41 19.68 37.37
C SER A 277 -22.85 19.75 36.86
N GLY A 278 -23.61 18.65 36.99
CA GLY A 278 -25.02 18.71 37.40
C GLY A 278 -26.08 18.07 36.48
N THR A 279 -26.47 16.83 36.82
CA THR A 279 -27.83 16.25 36.90
C THR A 279 -28.99 16.78 36.02
N SER A 280 -29.68 15.89 35.30
CA SER A 280 -31.03 15.41 35.69
C SER A 280 -31.60 14.31 34.75
N ARG A 281 -32.40 13.41 35.35
CA ARG A 281 -33.14 12.28 34.75
C ARG A 281 -34.31 12.72 33.87
N ARG A 282 -34.62 11.93 32.83
CA ARG A 282 -35.98 11.41 32.57
C ARG A 282 -35.94 10.11 31.75
N ARG A 283 -36.88 9.23 32.06
CA ARG A 283 -37.08 7.85 31.61
C ARG A 283 -38.41 7.79 30.81
N ILE A 284 -38.60 6.68 30.08
CA ILE A 284 -39.77 6.20 29.29
C ILE A 284 -39.55 6.41 27.77
N GLY A 285 -39.59 5.42 26.86
CA GLY A 285 -39.80 3.97 26.94
C GLY A 285 -40.00 3.36 25.53
N SER A 286 -39.54 2.11 25.34
CA SER A 286 -39.81 1.11 24.27
C SER A 286 -39.47 1.45 22.80
N GLY A 287 -38.79 0.60 22.00
CA GLY A 287 -38.32 -0.76 22.23
C GLY A 287 -37.51 -1.37 21.06
N ARG A 288 -36.83 -2.48 21.38
CA ARG A 288 -36.26 -3.55 20.54
C ARG A 288 -35.29 -3.19 19.38
N ARG A 289 -33.99 -3.31 19.68
CA ARG A 289 -33.11 -4.39 19.22
C ARG A 289 -31.83 -4.39 20.07
N THR A 290 -31.30 -5.58 20.34
CA THR A 290 -30.27 -5.87 21.34
C THR A 290 -28.88 -5.45 20.86
N CYS A 291 -28.34 -4.38 21.44
CA CYS A 291 -26.93 -4.04 21.36
C CYS A 291 -26.16 -4.79 22.46
N ILE A 292 -25.07 -5.44 22.08
CA ILE A 292 -24.08 -6.04 22.99
C ILE A 292 -23.25 -4.89 23.60
N GLY A 293 -23.22 -4.82 24.93
CA GLY A 293 -22.38 -3.87 25.68
C GLY A 293 -20.96 -4.41 25.91
N PRO A 294 -19.97 -3.54 26.15
CA PRO A 294 -18.57 -3.94 26.22
C PRO A 294 -18.22 -4.47 27.62
N ALA A 295 -17.60 -5.64 27.68
CA ALA A 295 -16.93 -6.14 28.87
C ALA A 295 -15.43 -5.79 28.81
N SER A 296 -15.01 -5.08 29.84
CA SER A 296 -13.65 -4.57 30.05
C SER A 296 -12.69 -5.64 30.60
N SER A 297 -11.41 -5.43 30.31
CA SER A 297 -10.23 -5.74 31.18
C SER A 297 -9.46 -7.06 30.88
N PRO A 298 -8.27 -7.29 31.48
CA PRO A 298 -6.99 -7.02 30.81
C PRO A 298 -5.98 -8.19 30.94
N TRP A 299 -5.13 -8.43 29.95
CA TRP A 299 -4.01 -9.38 30.14
C TRP A 299 -2.66 -8.78 29.75
N MET A 300 -1.86 -8.59 30.79
CA MET A 300 -0.46 -8.16 30.79
C MET A 300 0.46 -9.38 30.99
N THR A 301 1.67 -9.24 30.44
CA THR A 301 2.98 -9.76 30.89
C THR A 301 3.27 -11.27 30.85
N SER A 302 4.07 -11.64 29.84
CA SER A 302 5.46 -12.11 29.96
C SER A 302 5.88 -12.78 31.29
N THR A 303 6.30 -14.04 31.20
CA THR A 303 7.56 -14.53 31.82
C THR A 303 7.96 -15.87 31.19
N SER A 304 9.20 -15.96 30.70
CA SER A 304 9.88 -17.23 30.37
C SER A 304 10.78 -17.63 31.53
N PRO A 305 11.00 -18.93 31.75
CA PRO A 305 12.31 -19.37 32.23
C PRO A 305 12.89 -20.58 31.46
N THR A 306 14.11 -20.37 30.97
CA THR A 306 15.31 -21.20 31.15
C THR A 306 15.23 -22.75 31.08
N ARG A 307 15.68 -23.25 29.93
CA ARG A 307 16.75 -24.25 29.69
C ARG A 307 17.19 -25.14 30.87
N SER A 308 17.06 -26.45 30.70
CA SER A 308 18.05 -27.44 31.17
C SER A 308 18.03 -28.70 30.29
N ARG A 309 19.23 -29.16 29.90
CA ARG A 309 19.50 -30.30 29.03
C ARG A 309 20.40 -31.24 29.84
N PRO A 310 20.09 -32.54 30.02
CA PRO A 310 21.07 -33.48 30.51
C PRO A 310 21.80 -34.14 29.34
N GLN A 311 23.14 -34.09 29.42
CA GLN A 311 24.02 -35.03 28.73
C GLN A 311 23.82 -36.44 29.33
N LYS A 312 23.86 -37.46 28.49
CA LYS A 312 24.21 -38.82 28.92
C LYS A 312 25.23 -39.41 27.95
N LEU A 313 26.49 -39.35 28.37
CA LEU A 313 27.52 -40.31 27.94
C LEU A 313 27.17 -41.68 28.55
N MET A 314 27.45 -42.75 27.82
CA MET A 314 28.18 -43.95 28.28
C MET A 314 28.43 -44.88 27.07
N PRO A 315 29.67 -45.40 26.90
CA PRO A 315 29.99 -46.47 25.95
C PRO A 315 30.13 -47.84 26.66
N ALA A 316 30.47 -48.85 25.84
CA ALA A 316 30.97 -50.21 26.13
C ALA A 316 29.93 -51.33 26.18
N THR A 317 29.85 -52.13 25.12
CA THR A 317 30.63 -53.38 25.00
C THR A 317 30.80 -53.76 23.53
#